data_AF-A0A8A1M814-F1
#
_entry.id   AF-A0A8A1M814-F1
#
_cell.length_a   1.000
_cell.length_b   1.000
_cell.length_c   1.000
_cell.angle_alpha   90.00
_cell.angle_beta   90.00
_cell.angle_gamma   90.00
#
_symmetry.space_group_name_H-M   'P 1'
#
loop_
_entity.id
_entity.type
_entity.pdbx_description
1 polymer ?
#
loop_
_entity_poly.entity_id
_entity_poly.type
_entity_poly.pdbx_seq_one_letter_code
_entity_poly.pdbx_strand_id
1 'polypeptide(L)'
;MNALRTAARLWKWRNPHFKLPTELRCYSSFHGRNQFGEINKFLKISEEVQDAVASSRPVVALETTIYTHASRLESIVREGGAVPATIGVLNGVARVGMAPDELAELASSSQTQKILKVSRRDLGYICGLGLSGKKMNGGTTIAGTMVLAHIAGIKVFATGGLGGVHRGGENSMDISADLTELGRTPVALISSGCKSFLDIPRTLEYLETEGVMVGVFADGREGSVDFPAFYTRNSGIKAQKIICDEAEAAAIIYAQSRLNISSGLVFANPVPGEFSFPKKEIDDIIEQALESSKLEDIHGSDNTPFVLAKIKELSHGKSVTTNTALVESNVERGTKVALELAKLEKGCQVEENRQSLGGVGHNVALAANYAGSSVLLCSVVADDLSGRAALSGLKNCQSNLQVQGIQVLSLATGSRTSQYVSVNDERKNLMLAMADMAIMETPEQHLDFDTLWRPLIHSARPSWIVIDANWSPDVIANQNRI
;
A
#
# COMPACT_ATOMS: atom_id res chain seq x y z
N MET A 1 50.16 26.22 26.33
CA MET A 1 50.76 26.94 25.19
C MET A 1 49.84 26.79 23.99
N ASN A 2 49.48 27.92 23.39
CA ASN A 2 48.82 28.17 22.09
C ASN A 2 47.50 27.41 21.84
N ALA A 3 46.30 27.93 22.11
CA ALA A 3 45.65 29.18 21.65
C ALA A 3 45.67 29.29 20.11
N LEU A 4 44.52 29.37 19.41
CA LEU A 4 43.74 30.61 19.21
C LEU A 4 42.44 30.25 18.41
N ARG A 5 41.23 30.62 18.89
CA ARG A 5 40.35 31.73 18.41
C ARG A 5 39.57 31.44 17.10
N THR A 6 38.34 31.87 16.84
CA THR A 6 37.16 32.52 17.47
C THR A 6 36.04 32.29 16.43
N ALA A 7 34.74 32.23 16.74
CA ALA A 7 33.87 33.40 16.76
C ALA A 7 32.45 33.02 17.17
N ALA A 8 31.84 33.87 17.98
CA ALA A 8 30.45 33.84 18.38
C ALA A 8 29.63 34.83 17.54
N ARG A 9 28.38 34.52 17.21
CA ARG A 9 27.16 35.17 17.75
C ARG A 9 25.92 34.98 16.86
N LEU A 10 24.84 34.61 17.56
CA LEU A 10 23.44 35.07 17.44
C LEU A 10 22.71 34.75 16.12
N TRP A 11 21.63 33.97 16.26
CA TRP A 11 20.26 34.48 16.10
C TRP A 11 19.34 33.78 17.11
N LYS A 12 18.62 34.58 17.90
CA LYS A 12 17.50 34.16 18.76
C LYS A 12 16.23 34.23 17.92
N TRP A 13 15.45 33.17 17.88
CA TRP A 13 14.00 33.28 17.74
C TRP A 13 13.34 32.69 18.99
N ARG A 14 12.78 33.59 19.81
CA ARG A 14 11.78 33.27 20.83
C ARG A 14 10.44 33.32 20.10
N ASN A 15 9.73 32.20 20.04
CA ASN A 15 8.29 32.22 19.87
C ASN A 15 7.68 31.09 20.71
N PRO A 16 6.90 31.38 21.76
CA PRO A 16 6.39 30.38 22.69
C PRO A 16 5.04 29.84 22.23
N HIS A 17 4.88 29.44 20.96
CA HIS A 17 3.70 28.71 20.49
C HIS A 17 4.08 27.87 19.26
N PHE A 18 4.87 26.83 19.48
CA PHE A 18 5.06 25.76 18.49
C PHE A 18 4.97 24.43 19.21
N LYS A 19 3.74 23.87 19.27
CA LYS A 19 3.58 22.44 19.52
C LYS A 19 4.10 21.74 18.27
N LEU A 20 5.22 21.03 18.40
CA LEU A 20 5.61 20.00 17.43
C LEU A 20 4.40 19.09 17.20
N PRO A 21 4.03 18.77 15.95
CA PRO A 21 3.06 17.72 15.70
C PRO A 21 3.68 16.38 16.15
N THR A 22 3.38 15.95 17.36
CA THR A 22 3.56 14.57 17.80
C THR A 22 2.49 13.70 17.15
N GLU A 23 2.57 13.53 15.83
CA GLU A 23 1.98 12.40 15.12
C GLU A 23 2.84 12.17 13.86
N LEU A 24 3.96 11.46 14.02
CA LEU A 24 4.40 10.57 12.95
C LEU A 24 3.30 9.50 12.84
N ARG A 25 2.29 9.76 12.00
CA ARG A 25 1.40 8.70 11.51
C ARG A 25 2.27 7.75 10.69
N CYS A 26 2.89 6.80 11.37
CA CYS A 26 3.06 5.48 10.78
C CYS A 26 1.68 5.09 10.26
N TYR A 27 1.56 4.85 8.96
CA TYR A 27 0.45 4.11 8.43
C TYR A 27 0.46 2.77 9.15
N SER A 28 -0.37 2.67 10.18
CA SER A 28 -0.65 1.42 10.85
C SER A 28 -1.16 0.50 9.76
N SER A 29 -0.42 -0.58 9.51
CA SER A 29 -1.02 -1.79 8.94
C SER A 29 -2.38 -2.00 9.60
N PHE A 30 -3.42 -2.16 8.77
CA PHE A 30 -4.78 -2.40 9.21
C PHE A 30 -4.80 -3.62 10.15
N HIS A 31 -4.73 -3.40 11.46
CA HIS A 31 -4.81 -4.46 12.49
C HIS A 31 -5.60 -3.98 13.70
N GLY A 32 -6.79 -3.44 13.46
CA GLY A 32 -7.84 -3.29 14.46
C GLY A 32 -9.04 -4.18 14.10
N ARG A 33 -9.25 -5.30 14.80
CA ARG A 33 -10.35 -6.26 14.56
C ARG A 33 -11.75 -5.61 14.49
N ASN A 34 -11.96 -4.47 15.14
CA ASN A 34 -13.25 -3.75 15.11
C ASN A 34 -13.50 -2.91 13.85
N GLN A 35 -12.45 -2.40 13.15
CA GLN A 35 -12.64 -1.64 11.91
C GLN A 35 -12.89 -2.54 10.69
N PHE A 36 -12.31 -3.75 10.68
CA PHE A 36 -12.58 -4.74 9.63
C PHE A 36 -14.05 -5.16 9.57
N GLY A 37 -14.72 -5.26 10.73
CA GLY A 37 -16.15 -5.59 10.80
C GLY A 37 -17.06 -4.56 10.14
N GLU A 38 -16.72 -3.27 10.18
CA GLU A 38 -17.51 -2.20 9.54
C GLU A 38 -17.21 -2.05 8.05
N ILE A 39 -15.95 -2.19 7.64
CA ILE A 39 -15.56 -2.15 6.22
C ILE A 39 -16.18 -3.32 5.43
N ASN A 40 -16.33 -4.49 6.05
CA ASN A 40 -16.95 -5.67 5.41
C ASN A 40 -18.38 -5.43 4.91
N LYS A 41 -19.08 -4.40 5.43
CA LYS A 41 -20.41 -4.01 4.92
C LYS A 41 -20.35 -3.34 3.54
N PHE A 42 -19.22 -2.73 3.19
CA PHE A 42 -19.06 -1.92 1.99
C PHE A 42 -18.04 -2.51 1.01
N LEU A 43 -17.14 -3.39 1.48
CA LEU A 43 -16.09 -4.00 0.69
C LEU A 43 -16.02 -5.51 0.96
N LYS A 44 -16.02 -6.29 -0.12
CA LYS A 44 -15.76 -7.72 -0.13
C LYS A 44 -14.52 -8.01 -0.97
N ILE A 45 -13.47 -8.54 -0.36
CA ILE A 45 -12.28 -9.03 -1.08
C ILE A 45 -12.41 -10.55 -1.16
N SER A 46 -12.19 -11.16 -2.32
CA SER A 46 -12.23 -12.61 -2.46
C SER A 46 -11.13 -13.29 -1.64
N GLU A 47 -11.39 -14.52 -1.19
CA GLU A 47 -10.42 -15.31 -0.44
C GLU A 47 -9.14 -15.56 -1.25
N GLU A 48 -9.26 -15.77 -2.57
CA GLU A 48 -8.13 -15.96 -3.47
C GLU A 48 -7.19 -14.75 -3.48
N VAL A 49 -7.75 -13.53 -3.53
CA VAL A 49 -6.97 -12.28 -3.51
C VAL A 49 -6.38 -12.03 -2.12
N GLN A 50 -7.15 -12.24 -1.05
CA GLN A 50 -6.65 -12.09 0.32
C GLN A 50 -5.46 -13.01 0.59
N ASP A 51 -5.58 -14.30 0.23
CA ASP A 51 -4.49 -15.27 0.37
C ASP A 51 -3.29 -14.88 -0.49
N ALA A 52 -3.51 -14.47 -1.75
CA ALA A 52 -2.43 -14.10 -2.65
C ALA A 52 -1.62 -12.91 -2.12
N VAL A 53 -2.29 -11.86 -1.64
CA VAL A 53 -1.62 -10.69 -1.05
C VAL A 53 -0.90 -11.09 0.26
N ALA A 54 -1.54 -11.89 1.12
CA ALA A 54 -0.93 -12.34 2.38
C ALA A 54 0.30 -13.24 2.18
N SER A 55 0.34 -14.01 1.09
CA SER A 55 1.43 -14.93 0.74
C SER A 55 2.43 -14.35 -0.26
N SER A 56 2.36 -13.03 -0.54
CA SER A 56 3.18 -12.34 -1.55
C SER A 56 3.18 -13.06 -2.91
N ARG A 57 2.03 -13.62 -3.29
CA ARG A 57 1.79 -14.08 -4.66
C ARG A 57 1.44 -12.89 -5.55
N PRO A 58 1.82 -12.94 -6.83
CA PRO A 58 1.53 -11.87 -7.79
C PRO A 58 0.02 -11.70 -7.98
N VAL A 59 -0.47 -10.47 -7.82
CA VAL A 59 -1.88 -10.08 -8.05
C VAL A 59 -1.94 -8.91 -9.01
N VAL A 60 -2.85 -8.97 -9.99
CA VAL A 60 -3.10 -7.90 -10.96
C VAL A 60 -4.55 -7.45 -10.85
N ALA A 61 -4.77 -6.18 -10.52
CA ALA A 61 -6.10 -5.58 -10.54
C ALA A 61 -6.56 -5.35 -12.00
N LEU A 62 -7.87 -5.46 -12.22
CA LEU A 62 -8.54 -5.18 -13.49
C LEU A 62 -9.80 -4.34 -13.22
N GLU A 63 -10.10 -3.35 -14.06
CA GLU A 63 -11.30 -2.51 -13.91
C GLU A 63 -12.52 -3.09 -14.63
N THR A 64 -13.72 -2.74 -14.15
CA THR A 64 -15.00 -3.23 -14.73
C THR A 64 -15.68 -2.27 -15.69
N THR A 65 -15.11 -1.08 -15.93
CA THR A 65 -15.58 -0.21 -17.04
C THR A 65 -15.34 -0.86 -18.41
N ILE A 66 -14.40 -1.82 -18.51
CA ILE A 66 -14.09 -2.61 -19.72
C ILE A 66 -14.70 -4.02 -19.59
N TYR A 67 -16.01 -4.10 -19.31
CA TYR A 67 -16.70 -5.36 -18.99
C TYR A 67 -16.74 -6.38 -20.13
N THR A 68 -16.66 -5.95 -21.39
CA THR A 68 -16.82 -6.84 -22.56
C THR A 68 -15.73 -7.89 -22.71
N HIS A 69 -14.62 -7.76 -21.97
CA HIS A 69 -13.45 -8.64 -22.07
C HIS A 69 -13.03 -9.27 -20.74
N ALA A 70 -13.77 -9.06 -19.65
CA ALA A 70 -13.33 -9.42 -18.30
C ALA A 70 -12.83 -10.88 -18.18
N SER A 71 -13.59 -11.86 -18.67
CA SER A 71 -13.20 -13.29 -18.61
C SER A 71 -11.90 -13.60 -19.38
N ARG A 72 -11.70 -12.97 -20.53
CA ARG A 72 -10.47 -13.13 -21.33
C ARG A 72 -9.27 -12.53 -20.61
N LEU A 73 -9.42 -11.34 -20.05
CA LEU A 73 -8.33 -10.67 -19.30
C LEU A 73 -7.95 -11.47 -18.05
N GLU A 74 -8.93 -12.00 -17.31
CA GLU A 74 -8.65 -12.89 -16.18
C GLU A 74 -7.88 -14.15 -16.59
N SER A 75 -8.23 -14.73 -17.75
CA SER A 75 -7.53 -15.90 -18.29
C SER A 75 -6.07 -15.59 -18.56
N ILE A 76 -5.77 -14.44 -19.20
CA ILE A 76 -4.38 -13.99 -19.45
C ILE A 76 -3.58 -13.88 -18.15
N VAL A 77 -4.18 -13.29 -17.10
CA VAL A 77 -3.49 -13.15 -15.80
C VAL A 77 -3.19 -14.52 -15.18
N ARG A 78 -4.17 -15.43 -15.21
CA ARG A 78 -4.04 -16.80 -14.68
C ARG A 78 -3.02 -17.63 -15.45
N GLU A 79 -3.07 -17.60 -16.77
CA GLU A 79 -2.12 -18.28 -17.67
C GLU A 79 -0.69 -17.76 -17.45
N GLY A 80 -0.54 -16.46 -17.19
CA GLY A 80 0.74 -15.86 -16.80
C GLY A 80 1.19 -16.19 -15.37
N GLY A 81 0.42 -16.92 -14.58
CA GLY A 81 0.81 -17.34 -13.23
C GLY A 81 0.52 -16.33 -12.11
N ALA A 82 -0.33 -15.34 -12.36
CA ALA A 82 -0.80 -14.38 -11.37
C ALA A 82 -2.28 -14.55 -11.03
N VAL A 83 -2.71 -13.93 -9.93
CA VAL A 83 -4.12 -13.91 -9.52
C VAL A 83 -4.79 -12.65 -10.08
N PRO A 84 -5.84 -12.77 -10.90
CA PRO A 84 -6.62 -11.61 -11.32
C PRO A 84 -7.51 -11.12 -10.18
N ALA A 85 -7.60 -9.81 -10.06
CA ALA A 85 -8.53 -9.15 -9.16
C ALA A 85 -9.39 -8.17 -9.97
N THR A 86 -10.44 -8.67 -10.62
CA THR A 86 -11.43 -7.79 -11.27
C THR A 86 -12.24 -7.06 -10.20
N ILE A 87 -12.33 -5.73 -10.33
CA ILE A 87 -12.88 -4.84 -9.30
C ILE A 87 -14.13 -4.14 -9.82
N GLY A 88 -15.20 -4.13 -9.02
CA GLY A 88 -16.47 -3.47 -9.35
C GLY A 88 -17.35 -3.26 -8.13
N VAL A 89 -18.56 -2.75 -8.33
CA VAL A 89 -19.56 -2.59 -7.26
C VAL A 89 -20.81 -3.36 -7.65
N LEU A 90 -21.24 -4.27 -6.77
CA LEU A 90 -22.44 -5.08 -6.96
C LEU A 90 -23.38 -4.89 -5.77
N ASN A 91 -24.61 -4.48 -6.06
CA ASN A 91 -25.67 -4.25 -5.08
C ASN A 91 -25.25 -3.29 -3.95
N GLY A 92 -24.45 -2.28 -4.28
CA GLY A 92 -23.88 -1.31 -3.33
C GLY A 92 -22.77 -1.85 -2.44
N VAL A 93 -22.11 -2.95 -2.82
CA VAL A 93 -20.93 -3.47 -2.14
C VAL A 93 -19.77 -3.52 -3.14
N ALA A 94 -18.68 -2.83 -2.84
CA ALA A 94 -17.45 -2.90 -3.61
C ALA A 94 -16.85 -4.31 -3.52
N ARG A 95 -16.38 -4.86 -4.63
CA ARG A 95 -15.82 -6.21 -4.73
C ARG A 95 -14.44 -6.17 -5.37
N VAL A 96 -13.51 -6.91 -4.79
CA VAL A 96 -12.15 -7.10 -5.33
C VAL A 96 -11.94 -8.59 -5.56
N GLY A 97 -11.71 -8.96 -6.82
CA GLY A 97 -11.72 -10.36 -7.25
C GLY A 97 -13.15 -10.88 -7.39
N MET A 98 -13.91 -10.26 -8.29
CA MET A 98 -15.30 -10.67 -8.58
C MET A 98 -15.35 -12.10 -9.13
N ALA A 99 -16.36 -12.85 -8.70
CA ALA A 99 -16.59 -14.19 -9.21
C ALA A 99 -17.23 -14.15 -10.62
N PRO A 100 -17.13 -15.22 -11.43
CA PRO A 100 -17.66 -15.24 -12.80
C PRO A 100 -19.16 -14.92 -12.90
N ASP A 101 -19.96 -15.38 -11.92
CA ASP A 101 -21.38 -15.09 -11.80
C ASP A 101 -21.65 -13.62 -11.44
N GLU A 102 -20.84 -13.03 -10.55
CA GLU A 102 -20.92 -11.60 -10.21
C GLU A 102 -20.57 -10.71 -11.42
N LEU A 103 -19.58 -11.12 -12.23
CA LEU A 103 -19.23 -10.45 -13.49
C LEU A 103 -20.34 -10.57 -14.52
N ALA A 104 -20.96 -11.75 -14.63
CA ALA A 104 -22.11 -11.95 -15.50
C ALA A 104 -23.31 -11.08 -15.07
N GLU A 105 -23.59 -10.98 -13.76
CA GLU A 105 -24.63 -10.11 -13.21
C GLU A 105 -24.36 -8.63 -13.52
N LEU A 106 -23.11 -8.18 -13.35
CA LEU A 106 -22.70 -6.83 -13.69
C LEU A 106 -22.86 -6.59 -15.20
N ALA A 107 -22.45 -7.51 -16.05
CA ALA A 107 -22.60 -7.40 -17.50
C ALA A 107 -24.08 -7.39 -17.94
N SER A 108 -24.93 -8.27 -17.40
CA SER A 108 -26.36 -8.32 -17.74
C SER A 108 -27.12 -7.09 -17.28
N SER A 109 -26.73 -6.52 -16.14
CA SER A 109 -27.33 -5.28 -15.62
C SER A 109 -27.18 -4.11 -16.59
N SER A 110 -26.11 -4.08 -17.40
CA SER A 110 -25.84 -3.01 -18.37
C SER A 110 -26.86 -2.93 -19.49
N GLN A 111 -27.53 -4.06 -19.77
CA GLN A 111 -28.52 -4.18 -20.84
C GLN A 111 -29.91 -3.74 -20.39
N THR A 112 -30.18 -3.77 -19.08
CA THR A 112 -31.51 -3.53 -18.50
C THR A 112 -31.58 -2.23 -17.68
N GLN A 113 -30.45 -1.77 -17.13
CA GLN A 113 -30.34 -0.55 -16.33
C GLN A 113 -29.02 0.17 -16.60
N LYS A 114 -29.00 1.51 -16.47
CA LYS A 114 -27.76 2.29 -16.59
C LYS A 114 -26.86 1.97 -15.40
N ILE A 115 -25.80 1.19 -15.63
CA ILE A 115 -24.74 0.95 -14.64
C ILE A 115 -24.05 2.28 -14.34
N LEU A 116 -23.80 2.55 -13.05
CA LEU A 116 -23.06 3.74 -12.64
C LEU A 116 -21.58 3.57 -12.99
N LYS A 117 -20.99 4.57 -13.63
CA LYS A 117 -19.53 4.67 -13.76
C LYS A 117 -18.96 5.20 -12.45
N VAL A 118 -18.23 4.37 -11.72
CA VAL A 118 -17.80 4.64 -10.33
C VAL A 118 -16.36 5.11 -10.29
N SER A 119 -16.17 6.41 -10.11
CA SER A 119 -14.87 7.03 -9.78
C SER A 119 -14.69 7.12 -8.26
N ARG A 120 -13.56 7.69 -7.80
CA ARG A 120 -13.26 7.89 -6.36
C ARG A 120 -14.43 8.52 -5.60
N ARG A 121 -15.04 9.57 -6.15
CA ARG A 121 -16.13 10.33 -5.52
C ARG A 121 -17.43 9.52 -5.39
N ASP A 122 -17.61 8.52 -6.25
CA ASP A 122 -18.86 7.78 -6.38
C ASP A 122 -18.88 6.56 -5.44
N LEU A 123 -17.72 6.08 -4.99
CA LEU A 123 -17.60 4.90 -4.10
C LEU A 123 -18.45 5.04 -2.82
N GLY A 124 -18.34 6.18 -2.12
CA GLY A 124 -19.13 6.44 -0.92
C GLY A 124 -20.63 6.56 -1.21
N TYR A 125 -20.98 7.17 -2.35
CA TYR A 125 -22.37 7.32 -2.78
C TYR A 125 -23.04 5.97 -3.06
N ILE A 126 -22.44 5.15 -3.92
CA ILE A 126 -23.02 3.86 -4.31
C ILE A 126 -23.08 2.88 -3.12
N CYS A 127 -22.03 2.85 -2.29
CA CYS A 127 -21.99 1.98 -1.12
C CYS A 127 -22.96 2.44 -0.02
N GLY A 128 -23.06 3.76 0.20
CA GLY A 128 -23.99 4.35 1.16
C GLY A 128 -25.46 4.13 0.78
N LEU A 129 -25.79 4.25 -0.51
CA LEU A 129 -27.13 3.93 -1.01
C LEU A 129 -27.45 2.44 -0.88
N GLY A 130 -26.46 1.56 -1.12
CA GLY A 130 -26.58 0.13 -0.84
C GLY A 130 -26.98 -0.16 0.60
N LEU A 131 -26.29 0.49 1.55
CA LEU A 131 -26.61 0.39 2.97
C LEU A 131 -28.01 0.91 3.31
N SER A 132 -28.48 1.96 2.64
CA SER A 132 -29.84 2.50 2.81
C SER A 132 -30.92 1.66 2.09
N GLY A 133 -30.57 0.51 1.52
CA GLY A 133 -31.48 -0.40 0.82
C GLY A 133 -31.68 -0.12 -0.67
N LYS A 134 -31.06 0.94 -1.22
CA LYS A 134 -31.08 1.27 -2.65
C LYS A 134 -29.91 0.59 -3.36
N LYS A 135 -30.09 -0.68 -3.70
CA LYS A 135 -29.07 -1.48 -4.38
C LYS A 135 -28.82 -0.97 -5.80
N MET A 136 -27.54 -0.78 -6.13
CA MET A 136 -27.09 -0.34 -7.45
C MET A 136 -25.81 -1.08 -7.83
N ASN A 137 -25.64 -1.29 -9.13
CA ASN A 137 -24.45 -1.89 -9.73
C ASN A 137 -23.60 -0.79 -10.39
N GLY A 138 -22.28 -0.95 -10.34
CA GLY A 138 -21.36 0.06 -10.81
C GLY A 138 -20.05 -0.52 -11.34
N GLY A 139 -19.65 -0.08 -12.53
CA GLY A 139 -18.33 -0.39 -13.09
C GLY A 139 -17.32 0.65 -12.62
N THR A 140 -16.19 0.23 -12.06
CA THR A 140 -15.18 1.16 -11.54
C THR A 140 -14.31 1.71 -12.67
N THR A 141 -13.98 2.99 -12.59
CA THR A 141 -12.93 3.61 -13.44
C THR A 141 -11.55 3.29 -12.89
N ILE A 142 -10.49 3.76 -13.56
CA ILE A 142 -9.11 3.71 -13.04
C ILE A 142 -9.05 4.26 -11.62
N ALA A 143 -9.56 5.47 -11.38
CA ALA A 143 -9.55 6.05 -10.03
C ALA A 143 -10.25 5.17 -8.97
N GLY A 144 -11.46 4.69 -9.25
CA GLY A 144 -12.19 3.82 -8.30
C GLY A 144 -11.49 2.47 -8.07
N THR A 145 -10.94 1.90 -9.13
CA THR A 145 -10.21 0.62 -9.12
C THR A 145 -8.94 0.74 -8.30
N MET A 146 -8.17 1.83 -8.46
CA MET A 146 -6.94 2.08 -7.71
C MET A 146 -7.19 2.15 -6.20
N VAL A 147 -8.23 2.87 -5.76
CA VAL A 147 -8.60 2.97 -4.34
C VAL A 147 -8.85 1.59 -3.75
N LEU A 148 -9.69 0.79 -4.42
CA LEU A 148 -10.08 -0.54 -3.93
C LEU A 148 -8.93 -1.55 -4.01
N ALA A 149 -8.13 -1.49 -5.07
CA ALA A 149 -6.91 -2.29 -5.23
C ALA A 149 -5.92 -2.02 -4.10
N HIS A 150 -5.69 -0.74 -3.77
CA HIS A 150 -4.78 -0.35 -2.70
C HIS A 150 -5.28 -0.79 -1.32
N ILE A 151 -6.58 -0.64 -1.04
CA ILE A 151 -7.20 -1.16 0.21
C ILE A 151 -7.00 -2.68 0.31
N ALA A 152 -7.07 -3.39 -0.82
CA ALA A 152 -6.83 -4.83 -0.87
C ALA A 152 -5.33 -5.23 -0.87
N GLY A 153 -4.41 -4.26 -0.83
CA GLY A 153 -2.96 -4.52 -0.84
C GLY A 153 -2.37 -4.87 -2.21
N ILE A 154 -3.12 -4.68 -3.30
CA ILE A 154 -2.67 -4.93 -4.67
C ILE A 154 -1.84 -3.75 -5.16
N LYS A 155 -0.67 -4.03 -5.73
CA LYS A 155 0.30 -3.01 -6.18
C LYS A 155 0.34 -2.79 -7.69
N VAL A 156 -0.26 -3.70 -8.47
CA VAL A 156 -0.20 -3.67 -9.94
C VAL A 156 -1.62 -3.68 -10.51
N PHE A 157 -1.90 -2.77 -11.43
CA PHE A 157 -3.18 -2.61 -12.12
C PHE A 157 -2.91 -2.45 -13.62
N ALA A 158 -3.60 -3.24 -14.45
CA ALA A 158 -3.55 -3.13 -15.90
C ALA A 158 -4.90 -2.70 -16.48
N THR A 159 -4.87 -1.79 -17.46
CA THR A 159 -6.04 -1.31 -18.20
C THR A 159 -5.65 -0.97 -19.65
N GLY A 160 -6.60 -0.55 -20.47
CA GLY A 160 -6.34 -0.04 -21.81
C GLY A 160 -5.59 1.30 -21.79
N GLY A 161 -6.22 2.35 -21.27
CA GLY A 161 -5.71 3.72 -21.42
C GLY A 161 -6.15 4.64 -20.31
N LEU A 162 -5.19 5.41 -19.78
CA LEU A 162 -5.39 6.40 -18.73
C LEU A 162 -6.35 7.51 -19.19
N GLY A 163 -7.15 8.05 -18.26
CA GLY A 163 -7.79 9.35 -18.46
C GLY A 163 -6.75 10.48 -18.57
N GLY A 164 -7.16 11.73 -18.54
CA GLY A 164 -6.18 12.82 -18.61
C GLY A 164 -6.81 14.19 -18.68
N VAL A 165 -5.98 15.16 -19.04
CA VAL A 165 -6.45 16.50 -19.36
C VAL A 165 -7.10 16.45 -20.75
N HIS A 166 -8.34 16.90 -20.88
CA HIS A 166 -9.00 17.00 -22.17
C HIS A 166 -8.41 18.14 -23.00
N ARG A 167 -8.51 18.08 -24.33
CA ARG A 167 -8.07 19.18 -25.21
C ARG A 167 -8.89 20.44 -24.92
N GLY A 168 -8.22 21.56 -24.62
CA GLY A 168 -8.87 22.79 -24.13
C GLY A 168 -9.12 22.80 -22.62
N GLY A 169 -8.62 21.79 -21.89
CA GLY A 169 -8.74 21.62 -20.45
C GLY A 169 -8.15 22.76 -19.63
N GLU A 170 -7.24 23.55 -20.18
CA GLU A 170 -6.73 24.78 -19.57
C GLU A 170 -7.82 25.84 -19.35
N ASN A 171 -8.92 25.77 -20.09
CA ASN A 171 -10.05 26.68 -19.97
C ASN A 171 -11.26 25.97 -19.33
N SER A 172 -11.58 24.75 -19.78
CA SER A 172 -12.76 24.03 -19.32
C SER A 172 -12.58 23.37 -17.96
N MET A 173 -11.33 23.15 -17.54
CA MET A 173 -10.97 22.34 -16.37
C MET A 173 -11.52 20.90 -16.42
N ASP A 174 -11.80 20.38 -17.62
CA ASP A 174 -12.19 18.98 -17.84
C ASP A 174 -10.96 18.07 -17.73
N ILE A 175 -10.68 17.65 -16.50
CA ILE A 175 -9.51 16.86 -16.12
C ILE A 175 -9.97 15.59 -15.42
N SER A 176 -9.51 14.43 -15.89
CA SER A 176 -9.87 13.16 -15.27
C SER A 176 -9.38 13.06 -13.83
N ALA A 177 -10.26 12.60 -12.94
CA ALA A 177 -9.92 12.26 -11.56
C ALA A 177 -8.85 11.16 -11.44
N ASP A 178 -8.58 10.41 -12.52
CA ASP A 178 -7.52 9.41 -12.55
C ASP A 178 -6.14 10.01 -12.26
N LEU A 179 -5.88 11.26 -12.70
CA LEU A 179 -4.57 11.89 -12.49
C LEU A 179 -4.33 12.23 -11.03
N THR A 180 -5.33 12.82 -10.37
CA THR A 180 -5.26 13.10 -8.93
C THR A 180 -5.28 11.82 -8.09
N GLU A 181 -5.93 10.74 -8.57
CA GLU A 181 -5.87 9.46 -7.87
C GLU A 181 -4.46 8.86 -7.93
N LEU A 182 -3.80 8.94 -9.09
CA LEU A 182 -2.39 8.56 -9.22
C LEU A 182 -1.49 9.35 -8.26
N GLY A 183 -1.78 10.62 -7.97
CA GLY A 183 -1.03 11.40 -6.97
C GLY A 183 -1.22 10.92 -5.52
N ARG A 184 -2.23 10.09 -5.24
CA ARG A 184 -2.64 9.70 -3.86
C ARG A 184 -2.46 8.24 -3.53
N THR A 185 -2.49 7.38 -4.54
CA THR A 185 -2.65 5.94 -4.35
C THR A 185 -1.49 5.17 -4.96
N PRO A 186 -0.67 4.49 -4.14
CA PRO A 186 0.57 3.83 -4.58
C PRO A 186 0.29 2.49 -5.25
N VAL A 187 -0.33 2.56 -6.42
CA VAL A 187 -0.58 1.44 -7.32
C VAL A 187 0.08 1.76 -8.66
N ALA A 188 0.80 0.79 -9.22
CA ALA A 188 1.41 0.88 -10.53
C ALA A 188 0.38 0.57 -11.61
N LEU A 189 0.16 1.52 -12.49
CA LEU A 189 -0.75 1.45 -13.62
C LEU A 189 0.01 1.11 -14.91
N ILE A 190 -0.34 -0.01 -15.52
CA ILE A 190 0.10 -0.40 -16.86
C ILE A 190 -1.02 -0.05 -17.84
N SER A 191 -0.71 0.80 -18.82
CA SER A 191 -1.68 1.23 -19.85
C SER A 191 -0.96 1.64 -21.13
N SER A 192 -1.67 1.80 -22.25
CA SER A 192 -1.08 2.28 -23.51
C SER A 192 -1.00 3.80 -23.60
N GLY A 193 -0.58 4.42 -22.50
CA GLY A 193 -0.60 5.87 -22.31
C GLY A 193 -2.00 6.38 -21.94
N CYS A 194 -2.28 7.64 -22.22
CA CYS A 194 -3.63 8.20 -22.09
C CYS A 194 -4.41 8.06 -23.39
N LYS A 195 -5.75 8.04 -23.28
CA LYS A 195 -6.65 7.92 -24.45
C LYS A 195 -6.32 8.98 -25.50
N SER A 196 -6.31 8.58 -26.77
CA SER A 196 -5.73 9.35 -27.89
C SER A 196 -6.38 10.73 -28.16
N PHE A 197 -7.62 10.93 -27.72
CA PHE A 197 -8.35 12.20 -27.88
C PHE A 197 -8.04 13.22 -26.76
N LEU A 198 -7.22 12.86 -25.77
CA LEU A 198 -6.80 13.73 -24.68
C LEU A 198 -5.58 14.59 -25.08
N ASP A 199 -5.23 15.52 -24.20
CA ASP A 199 -4.03 16.35 -24.31
C ASP A 199 -2.85 15.68 -23.61
N ILE A 200 -2.00 15.01 -24.39
CA ILE A 200 -0.85 14.25 -23.85
C ILE A 200 0.14 15.17 -23.13
N PRO A 201 0.65 16.28 -23.72
CA PRO A 201 1.57 17.18 -23.02
C PRO A 201 1.03 17.66 -21.68
N ARG A 202 -0.19 18.18 -21.64
CA ARG A 202 -0.78 18.68 -20.38
C ARG A 202 -1.03 17.57 -19.37
N THR A 203 -1.37 16.36 -19.83
CA THR A 203 -1.51 15.20 -18.95
C THR A 203 -0.18 14.84 -18.27
N LEU A 204 0.93 14.88 -19.00
CA LEU A 204 2.26 14.61 -18.44
C LEU A 204 2.68 15.68 -17.44
N GLU A 205 2.47 16.97 -17.74
CA GLU A 205 2.74 18.08 -16.82
C GLU A 205 1.91 17.99 -15.53
N TYR A 206 0.64 17.58 -15.65
CA TYR A 206 -0.22 17.37 -14.47
C TYR A 206 0.29 16.20 -13.61
N LEU A 207 0.68 15.09 -14.23
CA LEU A 207 1.23 13.93 -13.52
C LEU A 207 2.56 14.27 -12.83
N GLU A 208 3.41 15.09 -13.45
CA GLU A 208 4.61 15.63 -12.81
C GLU A 208 4.24 16.45 -11.56
N THR A 209 3.25 17.33 -11.66
CA THR A 209 2.75 18.14 -10.53
C THR A 209 2.25 17.27 -9.37
N GLU A 210 1.56 16.16 -9.68
CA GLU A 210 1.05 15.20 -8.70
C GLU A 210 2.14 14.24 -8.16
N GLY A 211 3.41 14.37 -8.58
CA GLY A 211 4.50 13.51 -8.13
C GLY A 211 4.40 12.06 -8.64
N VAL A 212 3.77 11.87 -9.80
CA VAL A 212 3.58 10.56 -10.43
C VAL A 212 4.71 10.32 -11.43
N MET A 213 5.46 9.23 -11.24
CA MET A 213 6.49 8.85 -12.20
C MET A 213 5.84 8.19 -13.42
N VAL A 214 6.18 8.69 -14.60
CA VAL A 214 5.78 8.14 -15.90
C VAL A 214 6.99 7.55 -16.61
N GLY A 215 6.94 6.26 -16.92
CA GLY A 215 7.94 5.54 -17.70
C GLY A 215 7.31 4.85 -18.89
N VAL A 216 8.05 4.71 -19.99
CA VAL A 216 7.58 4.03 -21.20
C VAL A 216 8.41 2.78 -21.43
N PHE A 217 7.75 1.64 -21.66
CA PHE A 217 8.47 0.43 -22.02
C PHE A 217 9.18 0.59 -23.37
N ALA A 218 10.48 0.29 -23.37
CA ALA A 218 11.33 0.33 -24.55
C ALA A 218 10.88 -0.68 -25.60
N ASP A 219 10.33 -1.82 -25.15
CA ASP A 219 9.79 -2.92 -25.97
C ASP A 219 10.67 -3.30 -27.17
N GLY A 220 11.98 -3.35 -26.94
CA GLY A 220 13.01 -3.70 -27.93
C GLY A 220 13.48 -2.53 -28.81
N ARG A 221 12.96 -1.32 -28.63
CA ARG A 221 13.41 -0.11 -29.32
C ARG A 221 14.59 0.51 -28.56
N GLU A 222 15.62 0.88 -29.31
CA GLU A 222 16.78 1.60 -28.79
C GLU A 222 16.62 3.12 -28.96
N GLY A 223 17.25 3.89 -28.07
CA GLY A 223 17.29 5.35 -28.16
C GLY A 223 16.00 6.04 -27.68
N SER A 224 15.63 7.13 -28.35
CA SER A 224 14.54 7.99 -27.90
C SER A 224 13.17 7.44 -28.30
N VAL A 225 12.47 6.86 -27.33
CA VAL A 225 11.12 6.32 -27.47
C VAL A 225 10.06 7.40 -27.26
N ASP A 226 9.02 7.40 -28.08
CA ASP A 226 7.85 8.25 -27.91
C ASP A 226 6.90 7.66 -26.84
N PHE A 227 6.26 8.54 -26.09
CA PHE A 227 5.10 8.19 -25.28
C PHE A 227 3.98 7.65 -26.19
N PRO A 228 3.33 6.52 -25.88
CA PRO A 228 2.27 5.98 -26.70
C PRO A 228 0.98 6.80 -26.58
N ALA A 229 0.25 6.93 -27.69
CA ALA A 229 -1.03 7.64 -27.75
C ALA A 229 -2.19 6.66 -27.97
N PHE A 230 -2.30 5.65 -27.09
CA PHE A 230 -3.35 4.64 -27.09
C PHE A 230 -3.40 3.79 -28.37
N TYR A 231 -4.04 4.26 -29.44
CA TYR A 231 -4.14 3.57 -30.73
C TYR A 231 -2.86 3.60 -31.57
N THR A 232 -1.91 4.48 -31.24
CA THR A 232 -0.63 4.57 -31.97
C THR A 232 0.55 4.49 -31.01
N ARG A 233 1.61 3.81 -31.46
CA ARG A 233 2.85 3.64 -30.71
C ARG A 233 3.62 4.94 -30.49
N ASN A 234 3.45 5.91 -31.40
CA ASN A 234 4.24 7.14 -31.41
C ASN A 234 3.30 8.35 -31.35
N SER A 235 3.30 9.06 -30.21
CA SER A 235 2.53 10.30 -30.07
C SER A 235 3.20 11.51 -30.72
N GLY A 236 4.50 11.45 -30.99
CA GLY A 236 5.34 12.62 -31.28
C GLY A 236 5.90 13.31 -30.03
N ILE A 237 5.49 12.87 -28.82
CA ILE A 237 6.00 13.36 -27.54
C ILE A 237 7.02 12.36 -27.00
N LYS A 238 8.20 12.83 -26.62
CA LYS A 238 9.27 11.95 -26.10
C LYS A 238 8.95 11.46 -24.69
N ALA A 239 9.25 10.19 -24.43
CA ALA A 239 9.21 9.62 -23.10
C ALA A 239 10.23 10.30 -22.19
N GLN A 240 9.81 10.73 -20.99
CA GLN A 240 10.73 11.28 -19.99
C GLN A 240 11.67 10.20 -19.41
N LYS A 241 11.13 9.00 -19.22
CA LYS A 241 11.84 7.82 -18.70
C LYS A 241 11.52 6.61 -19.58
N ILE A 242 12.55 5.81 -19.82
CA ILE A 242 12.45 4.56 -20.60
C ILE A 242 12.69 3.41 -19.63
N ILE A 243 11.84 2.39 -19.75
CA ILE A 243 11.87 1.17 -18.94
C ILE A 243 12.23 0.02 -19.86
N CYS A 244 13.33 -0.65 -19.58
CA CYS A 244 13.89 -1.69 -20.44
C CYS A 244 12.99 -2.92 -20.47
N ASP A 245 12.61 -3.41 -19.28
CA ASP A 245 11.86 -4.65 -19.11
C ASP A 245 10.98 -4.64 -17.84
N GLU A 246 10.28 -5.75 -17.63
CA GLU A 246 9.37 -5.93 -16.50
C GLU A 246 10.10 -6.06 -15.16
N ALA A 247 11.36 -6.50 -15.15
CA ALA A 247 12.16 -6.59 -13.94
C ALA A 247 12.58 -5.21 -13.43
N GLU A 248 12.94 -4.30 -14.34
CA GLU A 248 13.22 -2.89 -14.01
C GLU A 248 11.96 -2.19 -13.49
N ALA A 249 10.81 -2.38 -14.15
CA ALA A 249 9.53 -1.86 -13.67
C ALA A 249 9.22 -2.36 -12.25
N ALA A 250 9.38 -3.66 -11.99
CA ALA A 250 9.18 -4.26 -10.68
C ALA A 250 10.13 -3.69 -9.62
N ALA A 251 11.40 -3.47 -9.96
CA ALA A 251 12.38 -2.87 -9.05
C ALA A 251 11.99 -1.44 -8.65
N ILE A 252 11.45 -0.66 -9.58
CA ILE A 252 10.96 0.69 -9.30
C ILE A 252 9.74 0.64 -8.37
N ILE A 253 8.77 -0.24 -8.64
CA ILE A 253 7.59 -0.44 -7.77
C ILE A 253 8.02 -0.87 -6.37
N TYR A 254 8.98 -1.78 -6.29
CA TYR A 254 9.54 -2.26 -5.05
C TYR A 254 10.20 -1.13 -4.25
N ALA A 255 11.05 -0.32 -4.89
CA ALA A 255 11.70 0.84 -4.26
C ALA A 255 10.68 1.89 -3.79
N GLN A 256 9.67 2.21 -4.63
CA GLN A 256 8.55 3.10 -4.28
C GLN A 256 7.88 2.66 -2.98
N SER A 257 7.59 1.36 -2.87
CA SER A 257 6.96 0.76 -1.70
C SER A 257 7.86 0.80 -0.47
N ARG A 258 9.18 0.61 -0.60
CA ARG A 258 10.12 0.63 0.54
C ARG A 258 10.43 2.03 1.05
N LEU A 259 10.37 3.03 0.17
CA LEU A 259 10.54 4.44 0.53
C LEU A 259 9.26 5.08 1.11
N ASN A 260 8.16 4.32 1.19
CA ASN A 260 6.84 4.82 1.63
C ASN A 260 6.36 6.05 0.85
N ILE A 261 6.63 6.08 -0.46
CA ILE A 261 6.15 7.17 -1.33
C ILE A 261 4.67 6.91 -1.65
N SER A 262 3.81 7.87 -1.31
CA SER A 262 2.35 7.76 -1.43
C SER A 262 1.81 8.30 -2.77
N SER A 263 2.47 7.95 -3.87
CA SER A 263 1.99 8.20 -5.24
C SER A 263 2.07 6.92 -6.07
N GLY A 264 1.23 6.84 -7.10
CA GLY A 264 1.20 5.78 -8.08
C GLY A 264 2.33 5.91 -9.11
N LEU A 265 2.37 4.93 -10.00
CA LEU A 265 3.34 4.84 -11.08
C LEU A 265 2.59 4.62 -12.39
N VAL A 266 3.02 5.26 -13.48
CA VAL A 266 2.46 4.99 -14.82
C VAL A 266 3.54 4.35 -15.66
N PHE A 267 3.31 3.11 -16.07
CA PHE A 267 4.13 2.40 -17.03
C PHE A 267 3.37 2.30 -18.35
N ALA A 268 3.76 3.15 -19.30
CA ALA A 268 3.14 3.19 -20.61
C ALA A 268 3.68 2.05 -21.49
N ASN A 269 2.80 1.14 -21.88
CA ASN A 269 3.10 0.02 -22.77
C ASN A 269 2.50 0.28 -24.16
N PRO A 270 3.33 0.56 -25.19
CA PRO A 270 2.82 0.84 -26.52
C PRO A 270 1.99 -0.32 -27.08
N VAL A 271 0.94 0.02 -27.83
CA VAL A 271 0.14 -0.96 -28.59
C VAL A 271 1.05 -1.84 -29.46
N PRO A 272 0.78 -3.15 -29.62
CA PRO A 272 1.62 -3.99 -30.48
C PRO A 272 1.69 -3.46 -31.91
N GLY A 273 2.85 -3.62 -32.56
CA GLY A 273 3.16 -3.00 -33.85
C GLY A 273 2.13 -3.28 -34.95
N GLU A 274 1.67 -4.52 -35.03
CA GLU A 274 0.70 -4.99 -36.02
C GLU A 274 -0.70 -4.38 -35.87
N PHE A 275 -1.05 -3.91 -34.67
CA PHE A 275 -2.33 -3.26 -34.38
C PHE A 275 -2.21 -1.73 -34.31
N SER A 276 -1.00 -1.16 -34.39
CA SER A 276 -0.81 0.28 -34.30
C SER A 276 -1.40 1.01 -35.50
N PHE A 277 -2.18 2.06 -35.26
CA PHE A 277 -2.57 2.98 -36.31
C PHE A 277 -1.39 3.83 -36.78
N PRO A 278 -1.32 4.15 -38.08
CA PRO A 278 -0.55 5.29 -38.58
C PRO A 278 -1.04 6.56 -37.88
N LYS A 279 -0.11 7.38 -37.38
CA LYS A 279 -0.45 8.57 -36.58
C LYS A 279 -1.42 9.52 -37.30
N LYS A 280 -1.14 9.84 -38.57
CA LYS A 280 -1.99 10.74 -39.36
C LYS A 280 -3.41 10.22 -39.52
N GLU A 281 -3.57 8.94 -39.85
CA GLU A 281 -4.88 8.31 -40.03
C GLU A 281 -5.74 8.43 -38.77
N ILE A 282 -5.18 8.12 -37.59
CA ILE A 282 -5.96 8.18 -36.35
C ILE A 282 -6.18 9.61 -35.85
N ASP A 283 -5.23 10.53 -36.08
CA ASP A 283 -5.39 11.94 -35.72
C ASP A 283 -6.57 12.56 -36.50
N ASP A 284 -6.67 12.30 -37.81
CA ASP A 284 -7.77 12.78 -38.66
C ASP A 284 -9.14 12.22 -38.19
N ILE A 285 -9.19 10.97 -37.75
CA ILE A 285 -10.41 10.34 -37.19
C ILE A 285 -10.78 10.98 -35.85
N ILE A 286 -9.81 11.23 -34.97
CA ILE A 286 -10.02 11.84 -33.66
C ILE A 286 -10.51 13.27 -33.80
N GLU A 287 -9.95 14.05 -34.73
CA GLU A 287 -10.37 15.43 -34.97
C GLU A 287 -11.84 15.48 -35.40
N GLN A 288 -12.24 14.66 -36.36
CA GLN A 288 -13.64 14.54 -36.79
C GLN A 288 -14.58 14.11 -35.65
N ALA A 289 -14.14 13.18 -34.79
CA ALA A 289 -14.92 12.74 -33.64
C ALA A 289 -15.10 13.85 -32.59
N LEU A 290 -14.06 14.64 -32.34
CA LEU A 290 -14.10 15.78 -31.41
C LEU A 290 -14.95 16.93 -31.94
N GLU A 291 -14.90 17.21 -33.25
CA GLU A 291 -15.79 18.19 -33.89
C GLU A 291 -17.26 17.76 -33.78
N SER A 292 -17.55 16.48 -34.03
CA SER A 292 -18.91 15.93 -33.87
C SER A 292 -19.42 16.12 -32.43
N SER A 293 -18.58 15.86 -31.43
CA SER A 293 -18.95 16.03 -30.01
C SER A 293 -19.26 17.49 -29.64
N LYS A 294 -18.55 18.45 -30.25
CA LYS A 294 -18.79 19.88 -30.03
C LYS A 294 -20.09 20.33 -30.68
N LEU A 295 -20.38 19.82 -31.89
CA LEU A 295 -21.63 20.14 -32.60
C LEU A 295 -22.87 19.61 -31.86
N GLU A 296 -22.74 18.46 -31.20
CA GLU A 296 -23.81 17.83 -30.42
C GLU A 296 -23.86 18.29 -28.94
N ASP A 297 -23.02 19.25 -28.53
CA ASP A 297 -22.97 19.82 -27.18
C ASP A 297 -22.80 18.77 -26.06
N ILE A 298 -22.02 17.70 -26.33
CA ILE A 298 -21.75 16.63 -25.35
C ILE A 298 -20.57 17.00 -24.45
N HIS A 299 -20.80 17.02 -23.14
CA HIS A 299 -19.80 17.44 -22.14
C HIS A 299 -19.62 16.43 -20.99
N GLY A 300 -18.54 16.61 -20.22
CA GLY A 300 -18.31 15.89 -18.97
C GLY A 300 -18.16 14.38 -19.14
N SER A 301 -18.77 13.59 -18.23
CA SER A 301 -18.60 12.14 -18.19
C SER A 301 -19.11 11.39 -19.43
N ASP A 302 -20.01 12.01 -20.20
CA ASP A 302 -20.66 11.43 -21.38
C ASP A 302 -19.84 11.66 -22.66
N ASN A 303 -18.89 12.60 -22.65
CA ASN A 303 -18.01 12.91 -23.79
C ASN A 303 -17.13 11.73 -24.20
N THR A 304 -16.48 11.05 -23.24
CA THR A 304 -15.59 9.91 -23.54
C THR A 304 -16.32 8.75 -24.26
N PRO A 305 -17.46 8.24 -23.77
CA PRO A 305 -18.23 7.23 -24.49
C PRO A 305 -18.64 7.66 -25.90
N PHE A 306 -19.07 8.91 -26.08
CA PHE A 306 -19.46 9.45 -27.37
C PHE A 306 -18.31 9.46 -28.37
N VAL A 307 -17.16 10.04 -27.99
CA VAL A 307 -15.98 10.13 -28.85
C VAL A 307 -15.47 8.74 -29.24
N LEU A 308 -15.43 7.79 -28.31
CA LEU A 308 -15.03 6.41 -28.61
C LEU A 308 -16.00 5.71 -29.58
N ALA A 309 -17.31 5.93 -29.44
CA ALA A 309 -18.30 5.40 -30.37
C ALA A 309 -18.12 5.99 -31.78
N LYS A 310 -17.85 7.30 -31.88
CA LYS A 310 -17.60 7.95 -33.17
C LYS A 310 -16.30 7.48 -33.82
N ILE A 311 -15.23 7.30 -33.05
CA ILE A 311 -13.97 6.71 -33.54
C ILE A 311 -14.20 5.29 -34.05
N LYS A 312 -15.03 4.48 -33.39
CA LYS A 312 -15.40 3.14 -33.87
C LYS A 312 -16.09 3.20 -35.24
N GLU A 313 -17.04 4.11 -35.41
CA GLU A 313 -17.74 4.31 -36.67
C GLU A 313 -16.77 4.72 -37.79
N LEU A 314 -16.01 5.78 -37.56
CA LEU A 314 -15.08 6.37 -38.54
C LEU A 314 -13.90 5.46 -38.90
N SER A 315 -13.48 4.58 -37.99
CA SER A 315 -12.42 3.59 -38.25
C SER A 315 -12.95 2.24 -38.79
N HIS A 316 -14.26 2.15 -39.09
CA HIS A 316 -14.92 0.92 -39.52
C HIS A 316 -14.65 -0.28 -38.59
N GLY A 317 -14.59 -0.03 -37.27
CA GLY A 317 -14.36 -1.05 -36.25
C GLY A 317 -12.89 -1.42 -36.00
N LYS A 318 -11.93 -0.93 -36.80
CA LYS A 318 -10.49 -1.18 -36.60
C LYS A 318 -9.99 -0.69 -35.24
N SER A 319 -10.57 0.39 -34.71
CA SER A 319 -10.25 0.89 -33.35
C SER A 319 -10.61 -0.10 -32.24
N VAL A 320 -11.68 -0.88 -32.40
CA VAL A 320 -12.09 -1.88 -31.40
C VAL A 320 -11.07 -3.02 -31.37
N THR A 321 -10.68 -3.52 -32.53
CA THR A 321 -9.64 -4.57 -32.65
C THR A 321 -8.33 -4.12 -32.00
N THR A 322 -7.93 -2.87 -32.26
CA THR A 322 -6.73 -2.27 -31.68
C THR A 322 -6.85 -2.11 -30.16
N ASN A 323 -8.01 -1.67 -29.68
CA ASN A 323 -8.29 -1.52 -28.25
C ASN A 323 -8.27 -2.87 -27.52
N THR A 324 -8.79 -3.93 -28.12
CA THR A 324 -8.70 -5.28 -27.55
C THR A 324 -7.24 -5.72 -27.45
N ALA A 325 -6.48 -5.60 -28.54
CA ALA A 325 -5.07 -6.02 -28.56
C ALA A 325 -4.17 -5.25 -27.59
N LEU A 326 -4.38 -3.92 -27.45
CA LEU A 326 -3.61 -3.13 -26.47
C LEU A 326 -3.97 -3.48 -25.03
N VAL A 327 -5.25 -3.75 -24.73
CA VAL A 327 -5.67 -4.13 -23.36
C VAL A 327 -5.07 -5.49 -23.00
N GLU A 328 -5.14 -6.48 -23.90
CA GLU A 328 -4.52 -7.80 -23.69
C GLU A 328 -3.01 -7.67 -23.47
N SER A 329 -2.30 -6.90 -24.31
CA SER A 329 -0.86 -6.62 -24.16
C SER A 329 -0.51 -5.95 -22.83
N ASN A 330 -1.34 -5.00 -22.36
CA ASN A 330 -1.14 -4.34 -21.07
C ASN A 330 -1.34 -5.29 -19.90
N VAL A 331 -2.34 -6.18 -19.97
CA VAL A 331 -2.60 -7.20 -18.95
C VAL A 331 -1.46 -8.22 -18.91
N GLU A 332 -1.00 -8.71 -20.07
CA GLU A 332 0.16 -9.60 -20.16
C GLU A 332 1.41 -8.98 -19.52
N ARG A 333 1.70 -7.72 -19.86
CA ARG A 333 2.86 -7.01 -19.30
C ARG A 333 2.69 -6.72 -17.81
N GLY A 334 1.50 -6.31 -17.37
CA GLY A 334 1.18 -6.13 -15.96
C GLY A 334 1.37 -7.41 -15.15
N THR A 335 0.98 -8.56 -15.69
CA THR A 335 1.20 -9.88 -15.08
C THR A 335 2.69 -10.20 -14.93
N LYS A 336 3.49 -9.97 -15.97
CA LYS A 336 4.96 -10.15 -15.89
C LYS A 336 5.60 -9.24 -14.84
N VAL A 337 5.20 -7.97 -14.78
CA VAL A 337 5.67 -7.03 -13.74
C VAL A 337 5.29 -7.51 -12.34
N ALA A 338 4.06 -7.99 -12.14
CA ALA A 338 3.63 -8.52 -10.85
C ALA A 338 4.44 -9.76 -10.42
N LEU A 339 4.81 -10.63 -11.36
CA LEU A 339 5.67 -11.80 -11.09
C LEU A 339 7.08 -11.36 -10.63
N GLU A 340 7.71 -10.46 -11.36
CA GLU A 340 9.04 -9.95 -10.98
C GLU A 340 9.00 -9.21 -9.64
N LEU A 341 7.94 -8.46 -9.37
CA LEU A 341 7.74 -7.80 -8.08
C LEU A 341 7.61 -8.83 -6.94
N ALA A 342 6.84 -9.90 -7.15
CA ALA A 342 6.71 -10.97 -6.17
C ALA A 342 8.04 -11.68 -5.89
N LYS A 343 8.93 -11.81 -6.88
CA LYS A 343 10.30 -12.33 -6.66
C LYS A 343 11.12 -11.41 -5.77
N LEU A 344 11.06 -10.10 -5.99
CA LEU A 344 11.77 -9.12 -5.15
C LEU A 344 11.22 -9.11 -3.72
N GLU A 345 9.90 -9.21 -3.54
CA GLU A 345 9.27 -9.25 -2.23
C GLU A 345 9.59 -10.53 -1.46
N LYS A 346 9.68 -11.68 -2.14
CA LYS A 346 10.11 -12.96 -1.55
C LYS A 346 11.61 -13.01 -1.27
N GLY A 347 12.43 -12.59 -2.23
CA GLY A 347 13.89 -12.55 -2.10
C GLY A 347 14.37 -11.53 -1.06
N CYS A 348 13.53 -10.55 -0.75
CA CYS A 348 13.73 -9.58 0.33
C CYS A 348 12.79 -9.85 1.51
N GLN A 349 12.39 -11.11 1.73
CA GLN A 349 12.26 -11.59 3.10
C GLN A 349 13.65 -11.52 3.74
N VAL A 350 14.11 -10.30 4.02
CA VAL A 350 15.15 -10.04 5.00
C VAL A 350 14.68 -10.79 6.21
N GLU A 351 15.52 -11.72 6.68
CA GLU A 351 15.44 -12.33 8.00
C GLU A 351 14.87 -11.29 8.96
N GLU A 352 13.58 -11.42 9.24
CA GLU A 352 12.84 -10.34 9.86
C GLU A 352 13.34 -10.31 11.30
N ASN A 353 14.25 -9.39 11.60
CA ASN A 353 14.75 -9.13 12.94
C ASN A 353 13.58 -8.55 13.76
N ARG A 354 12.64 -9.42 14.13
CA ARG A 354 11.50 -9.11 14.97
C ARG A 354 12.01 -9.00 16.39
N GLN A 355 12.15 -7.77 16.86
CA GLN A 355 12.30 -7.49 18.28
C GLN A 355 10.92 -7.40 18.91
N SER A 356 10.65 -8.28 19.87
CA SER A 356 9.46 -8.23 20.72
C SER A 356 9.88 -8.13 22.17
N LEU A 357 9.09 -7.42 22.97
CA LEU A 357 9.19 -7.52 24.41
C LEU A 357 8.83 -8.95 24.84
N GLY A 358 9.66 -9.56 25.67
CA GLY A 358 9.49 -10.94 26.11
C GLY A 358 10.16 -11.19 27.46
N GLY A 359 10.38 -12.46 27.77
CA GLY A 359 10.91 -12.93 29.06
C GLY A 359 9.84 -13.61 29.91
N VAL A 360 10.25 -14.58 30.71
CA VAL A 360 9.33 -15.42 31.50
C VAL A 360 8.50 -14.56 32.46
N GLY A 361 9.14 -13.67 33.22
CA GLY A 361 8.44 -12.76 34.14
C GLY A 361 7.42 -11.86 33.44
N HIS A 362 7.76 -11.31 32.27
CA HIS A 362 6.82 -10.49 31.48
C HIS A 362 5.62 -11.31 31.00
N ASN A 363 5.86 -12.50 30.44
CA ASN A 363 4.80 -13.36 29.91
C ASN A 363 3.83 -13.84 30.99
N VAL A 364 4.35 -14.20 32.17
CA VAL A 364 3.53 -14.57 33.34
C VAL A 364 2.71 -13.38 33.81
N ALA A 365 3.33 -12.20 33.91
CA ALA A 365 2.63 -11.00 34.33
C ALA A 365 1.50 -10.60 33.36
N LEU A 366 1.75 -10.71 32.06
CA LEU A 366 0.76 -10.45 31.01
C LEU A 366 -0.39 -11.47 31.06
N ALA A 367 -0.09 -12.76 31.21
CA ALA A 367 -1.11 -13.79 31.33
C ALA A 367 -2.00 -13.61 32.56
N ALA A 368 -1.41 -13.27 33.71
CA ALA A 368 -2.16 -12.97 34.93
C ALA A 368 -3.03 -11.71 34.77
N ASN A 369 -2.54 -10.68 34.07
CA ASN A 369 -3.33 -9.49 33.74
C ASN A 369 -4.54 -9.83 32.86
N TYR A 370 -4.36 -10.67 31.84
CA TYR A 370 -5.45 -11.17 30.99
C TYR A 370 -6.45 -12.05 31.73
N ALA A 371 -6.01 -12.77 32.77
CA ALA A 371 -6.90 -13.50 33.67
C ALA A 371 -7.67 -12.57 34.65
N GLY A 372 -7.50 -11.25 34.54
CA GLY A 372 -8.18 -10.25 35.37
C GLY A 372 -7.50 -9.93 36.69
N SER A 373 -6.27 -10.42 36.91
CA SER A 373 -5.51 -10.09 38.13
C SER A 373 -4.81 -8.75 38.02
N SER A 374 -4.70 -8.03 39.14
CA SER A 374 -3.79 -6.88 39.25
C SER A 374 -2.37 -7.39 39.44
N VAL A 375 -1.43 -6.92 38.61
CA VAL A 375 -0.06 -7.43 38.58
C VAL A 375 0.94 -6.28 38.63
N LEU A 376 1.90 -6.39 39.54
CA LEU A 376 3.10 -5.55 39.59
C LEU A 376 4.27 -6.36 39.03
N LEU A 377 4.84 -5.92 37.91
CA LEU A 377 6.04 -6.53 37.33
C LEU A 377 7.28 -5.87 37.93
N CYS A 378 8.06 -6.63 38.70
CA CYS A 378 9.37 -6.23 39.19
C CYS A 378 10.47 -6.81 38.29
N SER A 379 11.29 -5.96 37.68
CA SER A 379 12.39 -6.38 36.80
C SER A 379 13.44 -5.29 36.69
N VAL A 380 14.52 -5.56 35.97
CA VAL A 380 15.65 -4.63 35.79
C VAL A 380 15.98 -4.50 34.32
N VAL A 381 16.27 -3.27 33.89
CA VAL A 381 16.79 -2.94 32.56
C VAL A 381 17.96 -1.98 32.70
N ALA A 382 18.85 -1.93 31.71
CA ALA A 382 19.88 -0.89 31.63
C ALA A 382 19.33 0.36 30.93
N ASP A 383 19.95 1.52 31.14
CA ASP A 383 19.71 2.74 30.36
C ASP A 383 20.36 2.66 28.96
N ASP A 384 20.14 1.54 28.27
CA ASP A 384 20.56 1.31 26.89
C ASP A 384 19.37 1.39 25.92
N LEU A 385 19.63 1.23 24.63
CA LEU A 385 18.58 1.31 23.60
C LEU A 385 17.48 0.26 23.84
N SER A 386 17.88 -0.96 24.21
CA SER A 386 17.01 -2.10 24.47
C SER A 386 16.11 -1.87 25.69
N GLY A 387 16.66 -1.33 26.78
CA GLY A 387 15.93 -1.02 28.00
C GLY A 387 14.92 0.10 27.80
N ARG A 388 15.30 1.17 27.08
CA ARG A 388 14.35 2.23 26.69
C ARG A 388 13.25 1.73 25.78
N ALA A 389 13.56 0.86 24.82
CA ALA A 389 12.57 0.23 23.95
C ALA A 389 11.61 -0.66 24.75
N ALA A 390 12.11 -1.46 25.70
CA ALA A 390 11.30 -2.30 26.57
C ALA A 390 10.34 -1.47 27.45
N LEU A 391 10.84 -0.39 28.08
CA LEU A 391 10.02 0.53 28.86
C LEU A 391 8.96 1.24 28.02
N SER A 392 9.30 1.65 26.80
CA SER A 392 8.32 2.24 25.88
C SER A 392 7.27 1.21 25.45
N GLY A 393 7.67 -0.04 25.22
CA GLY A 393 6.77 -1.14 24.91
C GLY A 393 5.76 -1.38 26.04
N LEU A 394 6.24 -1.52 27.27
CA LEU A 394 5.38 -1.71 28.45
C LEU A 394 4.37 -0.56 28.65
N LYS A 395 4.76 0.70 28.38
CA LYS A 395 3.87 1.87 28.50
C LYS A 395 2.82 1.95 27.39
N ASN A 396 3.14 1.46 26.20
CA ASN A 396 2.28 1.56 25.01
C ASN A 396 1.39 0.33 24.81
N CYS A 397 1.70 -0.81 25.44
CA CYS A 397 0.85 -1.98 25.42
C CYS A 397 -0.47 -1.71 26.17
N GLN A 398 -1.59 -2.16 25.60
CA GLN A 398 -2.95 -2.07 26.19
C GLN A 398 -3.14 -2.86 27.50
N SER A 399 -2.07 -3.42 28.06
CA SER A 399 -2.06 -4.09 29.36
C SER A 399 -2.01 -3.05 30.49
N ASN A 400 -2.82 -3.23 31.53
CA ASN A 400 -2.74 -2.42 32.77
C ASN A 400 -1.49 -2.75 33.62
N LEU A 401 -0.38 -3.12 32.99
CA LEU A 401 0.86 -3.50 33.66
C LEU A 401 1.56 -2.24 34.20
N GLN A 402 1.81 -2.25 35.51
CA GLN A 402 2.49 -1.17 36.20
C GLN A 402 4.00 -1.25 35.95
N VAL A 403 4.59 -0.17 35.43
CA VAL A 403 6.03 -0.06 35.12
C VAL A 403 6.87 0.43 36.31
N GLN A 404 6.24 0.76 37.43
CA GLN A 404 6.90 1.29 38.63
C GLN A 404 7.86 0.28 39.27
N GLY A 405 7.65 -1.02 39.04
CA GLY A 405 8.54 -2.09 39.51
C GLY A 405 9.79 -2.31 38.64
N ILE A 406 9.97 -1.56 37.54
CA ILE A 406 11.13 -1.73 36.66
C ILE A 406 12.28 -0.80 37.10
N GLN A 407 13.36 -1.36 37.63
CA GLN A 407 14.57 -0.62 37.96
C GLN A 407 15.38 -0.33 36.69
N VAL A 408 15.91 0.88 36.55
CA VAL A 408 16.80 1.26 35.44
C VAL A 408 18.22 1.46 35.97
N LEU A 409 19.15 0.63 35.52
CA LEU A 409 20.57 0.74 35.86
C LEU A 409 21.29 1.70 34.91
N SER A 410 22.15 2.56 35.45
CA SER A 410 22.96 3.49 34.66
C SER A 410 23.97 2.75 33.79
N LEU A 411 24.22 3.26 32.57
CA LEU A 411 25.27 2.77 31.68
C LEU A 411 26.67 2.75 32.32
N ALA A 412 26.92 3.62 33.31
CA ALA A 412 28.18 3.66 34.05
C ALA A 412 28.50 2.37 34.83
N THR A 413 27.49 1.52 35.07
CA THR A 413 27.64 0.23 35.75
C THR A 413 28.12 -0.90 34.81
N GLY A 414 28.21 -0.65 33.50
CA GLY A 414 28.54 -1.68 32.50
C GLY A 414 27.40 -2.68 32.22
N SER A 415 26.23 -2.50 32.85
CA SER A 415 25.06 -3.36 32.68
C SER A 415 24.44 -3.20 31.28
N ARG A 416 23.96 -4.30 30.70
CA ARG A 416 23.21 -4.32 29.44
C ARG A 416 21.85 -4.99 29.65
N THR A 417 20.80 -4.44 29.08
CA THR A 417 19.46 -5.04 29.17
C THR A 417 19.47 -6.44 28.59
N SER A 418 18.82 -7.40 29.26
CA SER A 418 18.77 -8.78 28.80
C SER A 418 18.26 -8.89 27.37
N GLN A 419 18.90 -9.73 26.57
CA GLN A 419 18.50 -10.01 25.20
C GLN A 419 18.44 -11.51 24.95
N TYR A 420 17.43 -11.93 24.21
CA TYR A 420 17.32 -13.27 23.68
C TYR A 420 17.26 -13.17 22.15
N VAL A 421 18.15 -13.89 21.48
CA VAL A 421 18.22 -13.99 20.02
C VAL A 421 17.91 -15.42 19.63
N SER A 422 16.84 -15.62 18.88
CA SER A 422 16.54 -16.88 18.20
C SER A 422 16.69 -16.71 16.70
N VAL A 423 17.49 -17.58 16.09
CA VAL A 423 17.56 -17.76 14.64
C VAL A 423 16.68 -18.95 14.30
N ASN A 424 15.70 -18.74 13.42
CA ASN A 424 14.80 -19.79 12.96
C ASN A 424 15.06 -20.07 11.47
N ASP A 425 14.86 -21.31 11.03
CA ASP A 425 14.91 -21.67 9.61
C ASP A 425 13.67 -21.18 8.84
N GLU A 426 13.66 -21.38 7.52
CA GLU A 426 12.54 -21.07 6.62
C GLU A 426 11.22 -21.78 6.99
N ARG A 427 11.28 -22.86 7.78
CA ARG A 427 10.12 -23.60 8.29
C ARG A 427 9.72 -23.16 9.70
N LYS A 428 10.34 -22.11 10.23
CA LYS A 428 10.18 -21.56 11.59
C LYS A 428 10.67 -22.50 12.70
N ASN A 429 11.55 -23.45 12.41
CA ASN A 429 12.22 -24.25 13.42
C ASN A 429 13.38 -23.45 14.04
N LEU A 430 13.58 -23.58 15.35
CA LEU A 430 14.71 -22.96 16.03
C LEU A 430 16.03 -23.61 15.60
N MET A 431 16.94 -22.81 15.04
CA MET A 431 18.29 -23.23 14.63
C MET A 431 19.33 -22.87 15.68
N LEU A 432 19.24 -21.65 16.23
CA LEU A 432 20.17 -21.15 17.25
C LEU A 432 19.41 -20.28 18.25
N ALA A 433 19.68 -20.46 19.53
CA ALA A 433 19.22 -19.57 20.59
C ALA A 433 20.42 -19.08 21.40
N MET A 434 20.49 -17.78 21.63
CA MET A 434 21.47 -17.14 22.50
C MET A 434 20.76 -16.20 23.45
N ALA A 435 21.17 -16.20 24.71
CA ALA A 435 20.63 -15.32 25.73
C ALA A 435 21.78 -14.61 26.45
N ASP A 436 21.71 -13.28 26.56
CA ASP A 436 22.49 -12.50 27.51
C ASP A 436 21.54 -12.10 28.65
N MET A 437 21.75 -12.67 29.83
CA MET A 437 20.95 -12.45 31.04
C MET A 437 21.79 -11.85 32.17
N ALA A 438 23.00 -11.37 31.90
CA ALA A 438 23.98 -10.97 32.92
C ALA A 438 23.47 -9.87 33.86
N ILE A 439 22.54 -9.03 33.42
CA ILE A 439 21.92 -8.01 34.27
C ILE A 439 21.09 -8.60 35.42
N MET A 440 20.55 -9.81 35.26
CA MET A 440 19.84 -10.52 36.33
C MET A 440 20.80 -11.14 37.36
N GLU A 441 22.06 -11.32 36.99
CA GLU A 441 23.15 -11.81 37.84
C GLU A 441 23.90 -10.66 38.55
N THR A 442 23.43 -9.42 38.36
CA THR A 442 24.03 -8.24 38.97
C THR A 442 24.09 -8.40 40.50
N PRO A 443 25.24 -8.13 41.15
CA PRO A 443 25.35 -8.23 42.61
C PRO A 443 24.31 -7.36 43.33
N GLU A 444 23.76 -7.87 44.44
CA GLU A 444 22.67 -7.26 45.21
C GLU A 444 22.90 -5.78 45.54
N GLN A 445 24.15 -5.38 45.80
CA GLN A 445 24.54 -4.00 46.07
C GLN A 445 24.24 -2.98 44.94
N HIS A 446 23.98 -3.43 43.72
CA HIS A 446 23.57 -2.58 42.59
C HIS A 446 22.07 -2.68 42.30
N LEU A 447 21.35 -3.57 42.98
CA LEU A 447 19.90 -3.73 42.87
C LEU A 447 19.23 -2.98 44.03
N ASP A 448 18.21 -2.21 43.73
CA ASP A 448 17.56 -1.33 44.69
C ASP A 448 16.41 -2.06 45.40
N PHE A 449 16.76 -3.09 46.16
CA PHE A 449 15.74 -3.87 46.88
C PHE A 449 15.06 -3.05 47.97
N ASP A 450 15.84 -2.37 48.80
CA ASP A 450 15.31 -1.75 50.01
C ASP A 450 14.57 -0.44 49.75
N THR A 451 14.94 0.32 48.71
CA THR A 451 14.33 1.64 48.45
C THR A 451 13.35 1.65 47.27
N LEU A 452 13.45 0.70 46.32
CA LEU A 452 12.47 0.55 45.23
C LEU A 452 11.49 -0.61 45.46
N TRP A 453 11.96 -1.86 45.49
CA TRP A 453 11.03 -3.02 45.46
C TRP A 453 10.33 -3.31 46.79
N ARG A 454 11.05 -3.25 47.92
CA ARG A 454 10.47 -3.55 49.25
C ARG A 454 9.28 -2.63 49.59
N PRO A 455 9.34 -1.29 49.39
CA PRO A 455 8.19 -0.42 49.62
C PRO A 455 7.01 -0.70 48.67
N LEU A 456 7.30 -0.99 47.39
CA LEU A 456 6.27 -1.30 46.39
C LEU A 456 5.53 -2.60 46.73
N ILE A 457 6.26 -3.65 47.11
CA ILE A 457 5.67 -4.95 47.50
C ILE A 457 4.83 -4.81 48.76
N HIS A 458 5.33 -4.12 49.80
CA HIS A 458 4.56 -3.86 51.02
C HIS A 458 3.28 -3.06 50.76
N SER A 459 3.34 -2.08 49.85
CA SER A 459 2.16 -1.31 49.45
C SER A 459 1.17 -2.14 48.64
N ALA A 460 1.65 -3.06 47.81
CA ALA A 460 0.81 -3.91 46.95
C ALA A 460 0.11 -5.05 47.71
N ARG A 461 0.67 -5.51 48.85
CA ARG A 461 0.16 -6.62 49.68
C ARG A 461 -0.26 -7.84 48.84
N PRO A 462 0.66 -8.43 48.04
CA PRO A 462 0.31 -9.49 47.11
C PRO A 462 -0.12 -10.77 47.83
N SER A 463 -1.12 -11.47 47.29
CA SER A 463 -1.48 -12.82 47.76
C SER A 463 -0.49 -13.89 47.27
N TRP A 464 0.24 -13.60 46.20
CA TRP A 464 1.18 -14.50 45.55
C TRP A 464 2.40 -13.72 45.09
N ILE A 465 3.59 -14.28 45.33
CA ILE A 465 4.84 -13.79 44.77
C ILE A 465 5.38 -14.89 43.86
N VAL A 466 5.63 -14.53 42.60
CA VAL A 466 6.20 -15.43 41.59
C VAL A 466 7.59 -14.93 41.25
N ILE A 467 8.58 -15.79 41.39
CA ILE A 467 10.00 -15.45 41.23
C ILE A 467 10.57 -16.31 40.11
N ASP A 468 11.23 -15.67 39.15
CA ASP A 468 12.03 -16.37 38.15
C ASP A 468 13.33 -16.89 38.81
N ALA A 469 13.72 -18.13 38.55
CA ALA A 469 14.86 -18.76 39.23
C ALA A 469 16.23 -18.26 38.76
N ASN A 470 16.28 -17.33 37.79
CA ASN A 470 17.51 -16.73 37.28
C ASN A 470 18.16 -15.69 38.22
N TRP A 471 17.59 -15.44 39.40
CA TRP A 471 18.21 -14.58 40.41
C TRP A 471 19.26 -15.34 41.22
N SER A 472 20.28 -14.65 41.70
CA SER A 472 21.32 -15.30 42.52
C SER A 472 20.72 -15.87 43.83
N PRO A 473 21.29 -16.96 44.38
CA PRO A 473 20.82 -17.54 45.63
C PRO A 473 20.77 -16.55 46.80
N ASP A 474 21.73 -15.61 46.87
CA ASP A 474 21.78 -14.57 47.90
C ASP A 474 20.56 -13.64 47.83
N VAL A 475 20.18 -13.24 46.61
CA VAL A 475 19.00 -12.40 46.39
C VAL A 475 17.71 -13.15 46.73
N ILE A 476 17.60 -14.43 46.36
CA ILE A 476 16.43 -15.26 46.69
C ILE A 476 16.32 -15.49 48.21
N ALA A 477 17.43 -15.72 48.91
CA ALA A 477 17.45 -15.98 50.35
C ALA A 477 16.93 -14.79 51.18
N ASN A 478 17.20 -13.56 50.74
CA ASN A 478 16.69 -12.34 51.38
C ASN A 478 15.19 -12.08 51.15
N GLN A 479 14.55 -12.74 50.17
CA GLN A 479 13.11 -12.62 49.91
C GLN A 479 12.24 -13.38 50.92
N ASN A 480 12.81 -14.31 51.70
CA ASN A 480 12.13 -14.95 52.84
C ASN A 480 11.85 -13.99 54.02
N ARG A 481 12.19 -12.70 53.88
CA ARG A 481 11.89 -11.62 54.84
C ARG A 481 10.80 -10.66 54.35
N ILE A 482 10.14 -10.96 53.23
CA ILE A 482 9.04 -10.17 52.63
C ILE A 482 7.69 -10.57 53.24
#